data_AF-A0A4Q2DZI3-F1
#
_entry.id   AF-A0A4Q2DZI3-F1
#
_cell.length_a   1.000
_cell.length_b   1.000
_cell.length_c   1.000
_cell.angle_alpha   90.00
_cell.angle_beta   90.00
_cell.angle_gamma   90.00
#
_symmetry.space_group_name_H-M   'P 1'
#
loop_
_entity.id
_entity.type
_entity.pdbx_description
1 polymer ?
#
loop_
_entity_poly.entity_id
_entity_poly.type
_entity_poly.pdbx_seq_one_letter_code
_entity_poly.pdbx_strand_id
1 'polypeptide(L)'
;MRLLVVFALTATFVGAAVPFDYNAPLDRRQSPTTTSTTLSVGSTVTETTSSTPSSTATSGPGKAGLAWANENSVDIRQFEVTGKVTWYYTWSPHALRNSNWGSSRNGNTKLEFVPMLWGNRSLTNDLNTIEDVIRGNRTSGGVKAVLGFNEPEQPGQSNFSPSVGVQLWLDYLLPLATKYPGLRLGTPAVSSGPQGKAWLQSFFQECAGRCNVDFVAMHWYGINPDAFIAHLWDYHYTFSNFTTSKTLWVTEWACHNFVSNEQCSQSDVNAFLNQTQSFMDETEWVERYAWFGAMRNLQGVNPENALMDSQGDINSLGRQYVDASPDQSLRSGAIGLGEARFSYLIALHIIFSGLGSIVLGLPW
;
A
#
# COMPACT_ATOMS: atom_id res chain seq x y z
N MET A 1 -14.18 -2.81 67.86
CA MET A 1 -15.58 -2.34 67.73
C MET A 1 -15.61 -0.83 67.83
N ARG A 2 -15.52 -0.14 66.69
CA ARG A 2 -15.95 1.25 66.46
C ARG A 2 -15.87 1.50 64.96
N LEU A 3 -17.05 1.57 64.36
CA LEU A 3 -17.32 1.85 62.94
C LEU A 3 -16.77 3.23 62.59
N LEU A 4 -15.96 3.33 61.54
CA LEU A 4 -15.76 4.59 60.81
C LEU A 4 -16.57 4.51 59.53
N VAL A 5 -17.63 5.32 59.46
CA VAL A 5 -18.44 5.54 58.26
C VAL A 5 -17.71 6.57 57.42
N VAL A 6 -17.23 6.18 56.23
CA VAL A 6 -16.73 7.08 55.21
C VAL A 6 -17.85 7.30 54.20
N PHE A 7 -18.29 8.55 54.04
CA PHE A 7 -19.22 8.96 52.99
C PHE A 7 -18.52 8.89 51.63
N ALA A 8 -19.00 8.02 50.75
CA ALA A 8 -18.68 8.03 49.33
C ALA A 8 -19.69 8.94 48.60
N LEU A 9 -19.21 9.98 47.93
CA LEU A 9 -20.00 10.68 46.91
C LEU A 9 -19.98 9.83 45.63
N THR A 10 -21.09 9.19 45.31
CA THR A 10 -21.36 8.63 43.99
C THR A 10 -22.10 9.68 43.15
N ALA A 11 -21.46 10.17 42.09
CA ALA A 11 -22.14 10.95 41.07
C ALA A 11 -22.73 10.00 40.01
N THR A 12 -24.03 9.81 40.02
CA THR A 12 -24.81 9.14 38.98
C THR A 12 -25.07 10.14 37.84
N PHE A 13 -24.51 9.89 36.66
CA PHE A 13 -24.95 10.55 35.43
C PHE A 13 -26.07 9.73 34.80
N VAL A 14 -27.28 10.29 34.76
CA VAL A 14 -28.41 9.77 33.98
C VAL A 14 -28.42 10.54 32.66
N GLY A 15 -27.96 9.90 31.59
CA GLY A 15 -28.10 10.41 30.22
C GLY A 15 -29.46 9.98 29.66
N ALA A 16 -30.37 10.94 29.49
CA ALA A 16 -31.64 10.72 28.80
C ALA A 16 -31.40 10.70 27.28
N ALA A 17 -31.89 9.64 26.61
CA ALA A 17 -31.94 9.54 25.16
C ALA A 17 -33.04 10.43 24.59
N VAL A 18 -32.74 11.17 23.52
CA VAL A 18 -33.72 11.93 22.73
C VAL A 18 -33.94 11.17 21.41
N PRO A 19 -35.18 10.80 21.05
CA PRO A 19 -35.45 10.15 19.77
C PRO A 19 -35.48 11.18 18.63
N PHE A 20 -34.80 10.87 17.53
CA PHE A 20 -34.92 11.60 16.27
C PHE A 20 -36.13 11.08 15.50
N ASP A 21 -37.08 11.97 15.22
CA ASP A 21 -38.29 11.70 14.46
C ASP A 21 -38.04 12.00 12.97
N TYR A 22 -38.27 11.01 12.11
CA TYR A 22 -37.99 11.04 10.69
C TYR A 22 -39.32 11.23 9.94
N ASN A 23 -39.89 12.43 9.95
CA ASN A 23 -40.95 12.86 9.01
C ASN A 23 -41.30 14.35 9.18
N ALA A 24 -40.79 15.22 8.29
CA ALA A 24 -41.39 16.53 8.03
C ALA A 24 -41.20 16.94 6.56
N PRO A 25 -42.20 17.58 5.90
CA PRO A 25 -42.19 17.82 4.45
C PRO A 25 -41.42 19.09 4.08
N LEU A 26 -40.75 19.05 2.91
CA LEU A 26 -40.06 20.21 2.34
C LEU A 26 -41.07 21.22 1.75
N ASP A 27 -41.13 22.40 2.35
CA ASP A 27 -41.91 23.55 1.86
C ASP A 27 -41.17 24.25 0.70
N ARG A 28 -41.94 24.57 -0.35
CA ARG A 28 -41.51 25.15 -1.62
C ARG A 28 -41.59 26.68 -1.50
N ARG A 29 -40.45 27.38 -1.50
CA ARG A 29 -40.42 28.85 -1.70
C ARG A 29 -39.40 29.33 -2.74
N GLN A 30 -39.98 29.72 -3.87
CA GLN A 30 -39.72 30.88 -4.75
C GLN A 30 -38.29 31.41 -4.95
N SER A 31 -37.87 31.37 -6.21
CA SER A 31 -36.75 32.11 -6.82
C SER A 31 -37.03 33.62 -6.91
N PRO A 32 -36.01 34.49 -6.76
CA PRO A 32 -36.09 35.87 -7.20
C PRO A 32 -35.43 36.06 -8.58
N THR A 33 -36.21 36.61 -9.50
CA THR A 33 -35.82 37.17 -10.80
C THR A 33 -34.86 38.34 -10.60
N THR A 34 -33.78 38.41 -11.38
CA THR A 34 -32.97 39.64 -11.50
C THR A 34 -32.68 39.97 -12.96
N THR A 35 -32.87 41.25 -13.25
CA THR A 35 -32.97 41.90 -14.54
C THR A 35 -31.62 42.02 -15.26
N SER A 36 -31.63 41.80 -16.58
CA SER A 36 -30.51 42.10 -17.49
C SER A 36 -30.21 43.59 -17.56
N THR A 37 -28.93 43.96 -17.50
CA THR A 37 -28.44 45.25 -17.99
C THR A 37 -27.13 44.98 -18.74
N THR A 38 -27.17 45.23 -20.05
CA THR A 38 -26.05 45.10 -20.98
C THR A 38 -25.14 46.31 -20.90
N LEU A 39 -23.85 46.09 -20.66
CA LEU A 39 -22.81 47.08 -20.92
C LEU A 39 -21.67 46.40 -21.69
N SER A 40 -21.46 46.89 -22.91
CA SER A 40 -20.39 46.53 -23.83
C SER A 40 -19.12 47.29 -23.45
N VAL A 41 -18.05 46.56 -23.15
CA VAL A 41 -16.68 47.10 -23.13
C VAL A 41 -15.78 46.10 -23.84
N GLY A 42 -15.21 46.52 -24.97
CA GLY A 42 -14.21 45.77 -25.69
C GLY A 42 -12.89 45.72 -24.91
N SER A 43 -12.23 44.57 -24.92
CA SER A 43 -10.82 44.47 -24.55
C SER A 43 -10.14 43.30 -25.26
N THR A 44 -8.94 43.62 -25.69
CA THR A 44 -8.04 42.97 -26.62
C THR A 44 -7.51 41.64 -26.07
N VAL A 45 -7.55 40.60 -26.89
CA VAL A 45 -6.97 39.29 -26.58
C VAL A 45 -5.44 39.40 -26.62
N THR A 46 -4.78 39.13 -25.49
CA THR A 46 -3.33 38.92 -25.45
C THR A 46 -3.10 37.50 -24.96
N GLU A 47 -2.75 36.59 -25.89
CA GLU A 47 -2.34 35.22 -25.57
C GLU A 47 -1.04 35.27 -24.76
N THR A 48 -1.13 34.88 -23.48
CA THR A 48 0.06 34.59 -22.66
C THR A 48 0.10 33.09 -22.48
N THR A 49 1.03 32.43 -23.17
CA THR A 49 1.36 31.02 -23.01
C THR A 49 1.95 30.79 -21.62
N SER A 50 1.15 30.29 -20.68
CA SER A 50 1.65 29.84 -19.38
C SER A 50 2.31 28.47 -19.54
N SER A 51 3.64 28.42 -19.58
CA SER A 51 4.38 27.18 -19.41
C SER A 51 4.29 26.75 -17.95
N THR A 52 3.43 25.77 -17.66
CA THR A 52 3.38 25.10 -16.36
C THR A 52 4.74 24.45 -16.10
N PRO A 53 5.44 24.79 -15.01
CA PRO A 53 6.64 24.05 -14.65
C PRO A 53 6.20 22.65 -14.22
N SER A 54 6.71 21.64 -14.92
CA SER A 54 6.63 20.25 -14.47
C SER A 54 7.40 20.17 -13.14
N SER A 55 6.68 20.14 -12.03
CA SER A 55 7.25 19.83 -10.73
C SER A 55 7.70 18.38 -10.78
N THR A 56 8.98 18.16 -11.06
CA THR A 56 9.62 16.87 -10.80
C THR A 56 9.63 16.71 -9.28
N ALA A 57 8.56 16.10 -8.74
CA ALA A 57 8.50 15.72 -7.35
C ALA A 57 9.73 14.87 -7.06
N THR A 58 10.59 15.39 -6.19
CA THR A 58 11.79 14.68 -5.76
C THR A 58 11.31 13.50 -4.93
N SER A 59 11.44 12.30 -5.48
CA SER A 59 10.94 11.07 -4.88
C SER A 59 11.64 10.83 -3.53
N GLY A 60 10.89 11.06 -2.44
CA GLY A 60 11.14 10.30 -1.22
C GLY A 60 11.07 8.78 -1.53
N PRO A 61 11.62 7.92 -0.68
CA PRO A 61 11.45 6.47 -0.85
C PRO A 61 9.95 6.17 -0.98
N GLY A 62 9.55 5.46 -2.04
CA GLY A 62 8.14 5.22 -2.35
C GLY A 62 7.42 4.51 -1.22
N LYS A 63 6.16 4.90 -0.95
CA LYS A 63 5.32 4.36 0.14
C LYS A 63 4.71 2.99 -0.20
N ALA A 64 4.66 2.67 -1.50
CA ALA A 64 4.02 1.47 -2.01
C ALA A 64 4.78 0.19 -1.61
N GLY A 65 4.01 -0.82 -1.22
CA GLY A 65 4.49 -2.15 -0.94
C GLY A 65 3.64 -3.23 -1.59
N LEU A 66 3.98 -4.49 -1.35
CA LEU A 66 3.25 -5.64 -1.89
C LEU A 66 2.82 -6.58 -0.76
N ALA A 67 1.52 -6.87 -0.74
CA ALA A 67 0.95 -7.97 0.01
C ALA A 67 1.10 -9.23 -0.86
N TRP A 68 2.07 -10.10 -0.56
CA TRP A 68 2.62 -11.08 -1.51
C TRP A 68 2.38 -12.54 -1.10
N ALA A 69 1.47 -13.22 -1.79
CA ALA A 69 1.09 -14.60 -1.51
C ALA A 69 1.76 -15.64 -2.44
N ASN A 70 2.54 -15.21 -3.44
CA ASN A 70 2.97 -16.09 -4.53
C ASN A 70 4.22 -16.92 -4.22
N GLU A 71 4.76 -16.82 -3.00
CA GLU A 71 6.08 -17.33 -2.64
C GLU A 71 7.12 -16.96 -3.73
N ASN A 72 7.95 -17.91 -4.15
CA ASN A 72 8.97 -17.72 -5.19
C ASN A 72 8.47 -18.11 -6.60
N SER A 73 7.17 -18.35 -6.77
CA SER A 73 6.60 -18.83 -8.04
C SER A 73 6.41 -17.72 -9.08
N VAL A 74 6.47 -16.46 -8.66
CA VAL A 74 6.32 -15.26 -9.50
C VAL A 74 7.53 -14.36 -9.27
N ASP A 75 8.04 -13.74 -10.34
CA ASP A 75 9.13 -12.78 -10.23
C ASP A 75 8.60 -11.45 -9.67
N ILE A 76 8.85 -11.19 -8.38
CA ILE A 76 8.42 -9.95 -7.72
C ILE A 76 9.04 -8.68 -8.32
N ARG A 77 10.18 -8.80 -9.02
CA ARG A 77 10.93 -7.64 -9.53
C ARG A 77 10.22 -6.89 -10.65
N GLN A 78 9.20 -7.48 -11.26
CA GLN A 78 8.34 -6.79 -12.21
C GLN A 78 7.63 -5.57 -11.61
N PHE A 79 7.53 -5.50 -10.27
CA PHE A 79 6.98 -4.36 -9.54
C PHE A 79 8.05 -3.33 -9.10
N GLU A 80 9.34 -3.62 -9.29
CA GLU A 80 10.46 -2.73 -8.90
C GLU A 80 10.82 -1.70 -9.99
N VAL A 81 10.14 -1.75 -11.14
CA VAL A 81 10.56 -1.14 -12.40
C VAL A 81 10.67 0.38 -12.38
N THR A 82 9.91 1.05 -11.52
CA THR A 82 9.93 2.51 -11.34
C THR A 82 10.59 2.94 -10.03
N GLY A 83 10.86 2.01 -9.13
CA GLY A 83 11.25 2.30 -7.75
C GLY A 83 10.12 2.80 -6.83
N LYS A 84 8.86 2.84 -7.31
CA LYS A 84 7.70 3.21 -6.48
C LYS A 84 7.45 2.21 -5.35
N VAL A 85 7.60 0.92 -5.65
CA VAL A 85 7.48 -0.16 -4.66
C VAL A 85 8.80 -0.33 -3.91
N THR A 86 8.76 -0.30 -2.58
CA THR A 86 9.97 -0.34 -1.73
C THR A 86 9.96 -1.45 -0.67
N TRP A 87 8.82 -2.08 -0.42
CA TRP A 87 8.69 -3.11 0.60
C TRP A 87 7.66 -4.18 0.22
N TYR A 88 7.68 -5.32 0.91
CA TYR A 88 6.67 -6.36 0.79
C TYR A 88 6.51 -7.13 2.11
N TYR A 89 5.39 -7.82 2.25
CA TYR A 89 5.13 -8.78 3.33
C TYR A 89 4.33 -9.96 2.77
N THR A 90 4.25 -11.06 3.52
CA THR A 90 3.72 -12.36 3.05
C THR A 90 2.67 -12.97 3.99
N TRP A 91 2.07 -12.16 4.88
CA TRP A 91 1.23 -12.64 6.01
C TRP A 91 1.90 -13.67 6.91
N SER A 92 3.23 -13.74 6.87
CA SER A 92 3.99 -14.80 7.52
C SER A 92 5.35 -14.26 7.96
N PRO A 93 6.10 -15.03 8.77
CA PRO A 93 7.46 -14.67 9.13
C PRO A 93 8.47 -14.95 7.99
N HIS A 94 8.04 -15.56 6.88
CA HIS A 94 8.92 -16.04 5.82
C HIS A 94 9.10 -15.02 4.69
N ALA A 95 10.33 -14.59 4.50
CA ALA A 95 10.76 -13.86 3.32
C ALA A 95 10.78 -14.77 2.08
N LEU A 96 10.80 -14.17 0.89
CA LEU A 96 11.14 -14.89 -0.33
C LEU A 96 12.50 -15.59 -0.17
N ARG A 97 12.60 -16.82 -0.68
CA ARG A 97 13.83 -17.61 -0.55
C ARG A 97 14.84 -17.04 -1.54
N ASN A 98 16.00 -16.63 -1.03
CA ASN A 98 17.20 -16.46 -1.85
C ASN A 98 17.62 -17.86 -2.32
N SER A 99 17.02 -18.37 -3.40
CA SER A 99 17.37 -19.69 -3.90
C SER A 99 18.67 -19.58 -4.70
N ASN A 100 19.77 -20.06 -4.12
CA ASN A 100 20.86 -20.67 -4.88
C ASN A 100 20.43 -22.00 -5.55
N TRP A 101 19.12 -22.27 -5.65
CA TRP A 101 18.53 -23.48 -6.20
C TRP A 101 17.77 -23.14 -7.48
N GLY A 102 18.38 -23.47 -8.63
CA GLY A 102 17.64 -23.66 -9.89
C GLY A 102 17.61 -22.47 -10.86
N SER A 103 18.76 -22.23 -11.52
CA SER A 103 18.92 -21.71 -12.88
C SER A 103 18.12 -20.45 -13.34
N SER A 104 18.88 -19.37 -13.54
CA SER A 104 18.87 -18.55 -14.78
C SER A 104 18.01 -17.29 -14.89
N ARG A 105 17.62 -16.60 -13.80
CA ARG A 105 17.13 -15.19 -13.86
C ARG A 105 17.60 -14.31 -12.68
N ASN A 106 18.83 -14.54 -12.22
CA ASN A 106 19.30 -14.18 -10.87
C ASN A 106 19.41 -12.67 -10.57
N GLY A 107 18.69 -12.25 -9.53
CA GLY A 107 18.93 -11.08 -8.69
C GLY A 107 17.92 -11.10 -7.56
N ASN A 108 18.36 -10.97 -6.30
CA ASN A 108 17.44 -10.83 -5.17
C ASN A 108 16.62 -9.55 -5.34
N THR A 109 15.35 -9.57 -4.89
CA THR A 109 14.54 -8.35 -4.82
C THR A 109 15.24 -7.29 -3.99
N LYS A 110 15.13 -6.02 -4.41
CA LYS A 110 15.66 -4.88 -3.63
C LYS A 110 14.69 -4.42 -2.53
N LEU A 111 13.50 -4.99 -2.49
CA LEU A 111 12.44 -4.61 -1.56
C LEU A 111 12.79 -5.03 -0.12
N GLU A 112 12.46 -4.16 0.82
CA GLU A 112 12.45 -4.48 2.24
C GLU A 112 11.38 -5.55 2.51
N PHE A 113 11.75 -6.65 3.16
CA PHE A 113 10.76 -7.58 3.68
C PHE A 113 10.36 -7.18 5.10
N VAL A 114 9.04 -7.15 5.34
CA VAL A 114 8.45 -6.91 6.65
C VAL A 114 7.78 -8.20 7.11
N PRO A 115 8.36 -8.94 8.07
CA PRO A 115 7.72 -10.13 8.61
C PRO A 115 6.47 -9.78 9.42
N MET A 116 5.53 -10.72 9.50
CA MET A 116 4.33 -10.61 10.30
C MET A 116 4.25 -11.76 11.30
N LEU A 117 3.95 -11.45 12.57
CA LEU A 117 3.47 -12.44 13.52
C LEU A 117 1.96 -12.54 13.40
N TRP A 118 1.48 -13.38 12.48
CA TRP A 118 0.08 -13.38 12.03
C TRP A 118 -0.93 -13.67 13.16
N GLY A 119 -0.61 -14.58 14.07
CA GLY A 119 -1.51 -14.98 15.15
C GLY A 119 -0.83 -15.91 16.16
N ASN A 120 -1.63 -16.67 16.92
CA ASN A 120 -1.13 -17.45 18.05
C ASN A 120 -0.95 -18.96 17.78
N ARG A 121 -1.17 -19.43 16.54
CA ARG A 121 -1.17 -20.87 16.21
C ARG A 121 0.23 -21.51 16.24
N SER A 122 1.28 -20.73 15.94
CA SER A 122 2.66 -21.22 15.78
C SER A 122 3.70 -20.24 16.38
N LEU A 123 3.36 -19.57 17.49
CA LEU A 123 4.12 -18.45 18.07
C LEU A 123 5.62 -18.68 18.13
N THR A 124 6.07 -19.75 18.78
CA THR A 124 7.51 -20.01 18.99
C THR A 124 8.26 -20.18 17.67
N ASN A 125 7.69 -20.94 16.72
CA ASN A 125 8.33 -21.16 15.42
C ASN A 125 8.33 -19.88 14.58
N ASP A 126 7.22 -19.14 14.61
CA ASP A 126 7.08 -17.91 13.87
C ASP A 126 8.05 -16.86 14.39
N LEU A 127 8.16 -16.69 15.70
CA LEU A 127 9.14 -15.79 16.33
C LEU A 127 10.57 -16.17 16.04
N ASN A 128 10.92 -17.46 16.15
CA ASN A 128 12.27 -17.92 15.80
C ASN A 128 12.59 -17.56 14.34
N THR A 129 11.62 -17.72 13.44
CA THR A 129 11.76 -17.34 12.04
C THR A 129 11.89 -15.82 11.87
N ILE A 130 11.06 -15.01 12.55
CA ILE A 130 11.16 -13.54 12.54
C ILE A 130 12.55 -13.12 12.99
N GLU A 131 13.04 -13.66 14.10
CA GLU A 131 14.38 -13.36 14.60
C GLU A 131 15.47 -13.77 13.62
N ASP A 132 15.37 -14.95 12.99
CA ASP A 132 16.33 -15.41 11.99
C ASP A 132 16.32 -14.52 10.73
N VAL A 133 15.16 -13.97 10.37
CA VAL A 133 15.03 -13.02 9.26
C VAL A 133 15.55 -11.63 9.63
N ILE A 134 15.38 -11.18 10.88
CA ILE A 134 15.99 -9.94 11.38
C ILE A 134 17.53 -10.05 11.41
N ARG A 135 18.06 -11.17 11.92
CA ARG A 135 19.51 -11.41 12.00
C ARG A 135 20.14 -11.68 10.64
N GLY A 136 19.41 -12.36 9.75
CA GLY A 136 19.87 -12.69 8.43
C GLY A 136 19.80 -11.47 7.52
N ASN A 137 20.88 -11.14 6.82
CA ASN A 137 20.87 -10.17 5.72
C ASN A 137 20.13 -10.73 4.48
N ARG A 138 18.97 -11.36 4.69
CA ARG A 138 18.19 -12.06 3.66
C ARG A 138 17.42 -11.10 2.76
N THR A 139 17.37 -9.82 3.13
CA THR A 139 16.56 -8.78 2.51
C THR A 139 17.47 -7.60 2.15
N SER A 140 17.21 -6.97 1.02
CA SER A 140 17.96 -5.77 0.62
C SER A 140 17.62 -4.64 1.59
N GLY A 141 18.58 -4.28 2.46
CA GLY A 141 18.42 -3.20 3.45
C GLY A 141 18.02 -3.63 4.87
N GLY A 142 17.94 -4.94 5.14
CA GLY A 142 17.59 -5.49 6.46
C GLY A 142 16.12 -5.35 6.83
N VAL A 143 15.69 -5.99 7.91
CA VAL A 143 14.34 -5.85 8.47
C VAL A 143 14.30 -4.61 9.36
N LYS A 144 13.41 -3.66 9.07
CA LYS A 144 13.26 -2.42 9.87
C LYS A 144 11.97 -2.37 10.67
N ALA A 145 10.99 -3.21 10.31
CA ALA A 145 9.71 -3.29 11.00
C ALA A 145 9.19 -4.72 11.07
N VAL A 146 8.30 -4.98 12.02
CA VAL A 146 7.51 -6.22 12.14
C VAL A 146 6.04 -5.84 12.24
N LEU A 147 5.18 -6.51 11.49
CA LEU A 147 3.73 -6.39 11.60
C LEU A 147 3.19 -7.28 12.72
N GLY A 148 2.25 -6.74 13.49
CA GLY A 148 1.50 -7.49 14.49
C GLY A 148 0.46 -8.43 13.89
N PHE A 149 -0.47 -8.85 14.74
CA PHE A 149 -1.46 -9.87 14.41
C PHE A 149 -2.44 -9.44 13.30
N ASN A 150 -2.88 -10.41 12.51
CA ASN A 150 -3.81 -10.20 11.40
C ASN A 150 -5.25 -10.46 11.84
N GLU A 151 -6.07 -9.41 11.82
CA GLU A 151 -7.51 -9.43 12.12
C GLU A 151 -7.85 -10.25 13.37
N PRO A 152 -7.28 -9.92 14.54
CA PRO A 152 -7.46 -10.68 15.77
C PRO A 152 -8.91 -10.75 16.24
N GLU A 153 -9.75 -9.78 15.85
CA GLU A 153 -11.17 -9.77 16.15
C GLU A 153 -12.00 -10.74 15.27
N GLN A 154 -11.45 -11.21 14.15
CA GLN A 154 -12.19 -12.01 13.18
C GLN A 154 -12.08 -13.51 13.50
N PRO A 155 -13.20 -14.25 13.64
CA PRO A 155 -13.19 -15.67 13.95
C PRO A 155 -12.45 -16.55 12.92
N GLY A 156 -12.47 -16.15 11.64
CA GLY A 156 -11.80 -16.84 10.55
C GLY A 156 -10.29 -16.58 10.47
N GLN A 157 -9.78 -15.63 11.26
CA GLN A 157 -8.42 -15.11 11.18
C GLN A 157 -7.63 -15.52 12.43
N SER A 158 -6.89 -14.59 13.04
CA SER A 158 -6.06 -14.92 14.20
C SER A 158 -6.88 -15.12 15.49
N ASN A 159 -8.07 -14.53 15.59
CA ASN A 159 -9.16 -14.85 16.52
C ASN A 159 -8.79 -14.93 18.01
N PHE A 160 -8.64 -13.79 18.67
CA PHE A 160 -8.50 -13.68 20.12
C PHE A 160 -8.90 -12.30 20.64
N SER A 161 -9.15 -12.22 21.95
CA SER A 161 -9.55 -10.96 22.61
C SER A 161 -8.39 -9.94 22.67
N PRO A 162 -8.70 -8.65 22.88
CA PRO A 162 -7.68 -7.63 23.12
C PRO A 162 -6.73 -7.98 24.27
N SER A 163 -7.26 -8.53 25.37
CA SER A 163 -6.47 -8.98 26.52
C SER A 163 -5.43 -10.05 26.20
N VAL A 164 -5.82 -11.05 25.39
CA VAL A 164 -4.88 -12.05 24.88
C VAL A 164 -3.88 -11.39 23.94
N GLY A 165 -4.33 -10.48 23.07
CA GLY A 165 -3.46 -9.71 22.18
C GLY A 165 -2.39 -8.90 22.93
N VAL A 166 -2.74 -8.24 24.04
CA VAL A 166 -1.78 -7.49 24.87
C VAL A 166 -0.78 -8.43 25.54
N GLN A 167 -1.23 -9.57 26.09
CA GLN A 167 -0.33 -10.55 26.69
C GLN A 167 0.68 -11.06 25.66
N LEU A 168 0.20 -11.49 24.49
CA LEU A 168 1.06 -11.97 23.40
C LEU A 168 2.01 -10.87 22.91
N TRP A 169 1.54 -9.63 22.80
CA TRP A 169 2.37 -8.51 22.39
C TRP A 169 3.55 -8.29 23.35
N LEU A 170 3.28 -8.26 24.65
CA LEU A 170 4.29 -8.05 25.69
C LEU A 170 5.28 -9.21 25.80
N ASP A 171 4.80 -10.44 25.61
CA ASP A 171 5.64 -11.65 25.72
C ASP A 171 6.52 -11.88 24.49
N TYR A 172 6.09 -11.42 23.31
CA TYR A 172 6.67 -11.87 22.04
C TYR A 172 7.08 -10.76 21.08
N LEU A 173 6.25 -9.74 20.85
CA LEU A 173 6.58 -8.67 19.90
C LEU A 173 7.47 -7.59 20.53
N LEU A 174 7.10 -7.08 21.71
CA LEU A 174 7.86 -6.03 22.39
C LEU A 174 9.32 -6.44 22.72
N PRO A 175 9.62 -7.69 23.11
CA PRO A 175 11.00 -8.13 23.31
C PRO A 175 11.86 -8.06 22.04
N LEU A 176 11.28 -8.19 20.84
CA LEU A 176 12.03 -8.04 19.58
C LEU A 176 12.60 -6.62 19.44
N ALA A 177 11.78 -5.59 19.67
CA ALA A 177 12.24 -4.19 19.62
C ALA A 177 13.28 -3.87 20.69
N THR A 178 13.21 -4.53 21.84
CA THR A 178 14.24 -4.41 22.89
C THR A 178 15.56 -5.07 22.47
N LYS A 179 15.49 -6.23 21.81
CA LYS A 179 16.66 -7.01 21.36
C LYS A 179 17.33 -6.43 20.12
N TYR A 180 16.57 -5.79 19.25
CA TYR A 180 17.04 -5.20 17.99
C TYR A 180 16.72 -3.70 17.96
N PRO A 181 17.58 -2.84 18.53
CA PRO A 181 17.34 -1.39 18.58
C PRO A 181 17.08 -0.80 17.20
N GLY A 182 16.03 0.01 17.09
CA GLY A 182 15.59 0.63 15.83
C GLY A 182 14.60 -0.23 15.03
N LEU A 183 14.31 -1.47 15.45
CA LEU A 183 13.20 -2.25 14.90
C LEU A 183 11.87 -1.65 15.35
N ARG A 184 10.99 -1.37 14.38
CA ARG A 184 9.67 -0.79 14.62
C ARG A 184 8.58 -1.86 14.66
N LEU A 185 7.58 -1.69 15.52
CA LEU A 185 6.45 -2.62 15.65
C LEU A 185 5.14 -1.94 15.21
N GLY A 186 4.44 -2.57 14.28
CA GLY A 186 3.10 -2.16 13.86
C GLY A 186 2.02 -2.79 14.73
N THR A 187 0.94 -2.07 15.02
CA THR A 187 -0.23 -2.64 15.72
C THR A 187 -0.70 -3.95 15.07
N PRO A 188 -1.51 -4.76 15.78
CA PRO A 188 -2.42 -5.68 15.09
C PRO A 188 -3.22 -4.92 14.03
N ALA A 189 -3.31 -5.49 12.83
CA ALA A 189 -4.08 -4.94 11.72
C ALA A 189 -5.49 -5.52 11.77
N VAL A 190 -6.46 -4.70 12.16
CA VAL A 190 -7.87 -5.08 12.28
C VAL A 190 -8.63 -4.85 10.97
N SER A 191 -9.74 -5.56 10.78
CA SER A 191 -10.65 -5.33 9.66
C SER A 191 -11.30 -3.93 9.74
N SER A 192 -11.81 -3.42 8.61
CA SER A 192 -12.42 -2.08 8.52
C SER A 192 -13.77 -1.93 9.25
N GLY A 193 -14.32 -3.03 9.77
CA GLY A 193 -15.60 -3.01 10.47
C GLY A 193 -15.52 -2.35 11.86
N PRO A 194 -16.66 -1.94 12.45
CA PRO A 194 -16.68 -1.32 13.79
C PRO A 194 -16.06 -2.19 14.89
N GLN A 195 -16.17 -3.52 14.76
CA GLN A 195 -15.57 -4.46 15.71
C GLN A 195 -14.04 -4.42 15.69
N GLY A 196 -13.43 -4.23 14.52
CA GLY A 196 -11.99 -4.10 14.39
C GLY A 196 -11.48 -2.87 15.12
N LYS A 197 -12.10 -1.71 14.87
CA LYS A 197 -11.75 -0.47 15.57
C LYS A 197 -11.93 -0.59 17.10
N ALA A 198 -13.04 -1.18 17.55
CA ALA A 198 -13.31 -1.40 18.98
C ALA A 198 -12.29 -2.34 19.64
N TRP A 199 -11.85 -3.37 18.92
CA TRP A 199 -10.79 -4.27 19.36
C TRP A 199 -9.47 -3.50 19.57
N LEU A 200 -9.07 -2.68 18.60
CA LEU A 200 -7.83 -1.91 18.68
C LEU A 200 -7.86 -0.82 19.76
N GLN A 201 -9.01 -0.18 19.98
CA GLN A 201 -9.21 0.72 21.12
C GLN A 201 -9.01 0.00 22.47
N SER A 202 -9.61 -1.18 22.61
CA SER A 202 -9.48 -2.01 23.82
C SER A 202 -8.03 -2.47 24.01
N PHE A 203 -7.34 -2.85 22.93
CA PHE A 203 -5.92 -3.21 22.96
C PHE A 203 -5.07 -2.07 23.53
N PHE A 204 -5.22 -0.84 23.04
CA PHE A 204 -4.47 0.30 23.58
C PHE A 204 -4.86 0.65 25.02
N GLN A 205 -6.13 0.51 25.40
CA GLN A 205 -6.58 0.69 26.77
C GLN A 205 -5.91 -0.32 27.72
N GLU A 206 -5.89 -1.59 27.35
CA GLU A 206 -5.29 -2.68 28.14
C GLU A 206 -3.75 -2.64 28.13
N CYS A 207 -3.15 -2.16 27.04
CA CYS A 207 -1.73 -1.84 27.00
C CYS A 207 -1.34 -0.85 28.10
N ALA A 208 -2.21 0.13 28.40
CA ALA A 208 -1.97 1.16 29.42
C ALA A 208 -0.57 1.82 29.28
N GLY A 209 -0.16 2.10 28.04
CA GLY A 209 1.15 2.68 27.70
C GLY A 209 2.33 1.70 27.67
N ARG A 210 2.15 0.41 27.98
CA ARG A 210 3.25 -0.57 28.06
C ARG A 210 3.68 -1.17 26.73
N CYS A 211 2.84 -1.08 25.69
CA CYS A 211 3.07 -1.80 24.44
C CYS A 211 4.11 -1.17 23.51
N ASN A 212 4.44 0.12 23.67
CA ASN A 212 5.44 0.84 22.85
C ASN A 212 5.31 0.55 21.34
N VAL A 213 4.13 0.83 20.79
CA VAL A 213 3.84 0.60 19.37
C VAL A 213 4.38 1.76 18.53
N ASP A 214 4.97 1.48 17.37
CA ASP A 214 5.55 2.52 16.54
C ASP A 214 4.56 3.13 15.57
N PHE A 215 3.79 2.31 14.86
CA PHE A 215 2.82 2.76 13.85
C PHE A 215 1.53 1.93 13.91
N VAL A 216 0.45 2.47 13.36
CA VAL A 216 -0.84 1.78 13.28
C VAL A 216 -0.92 1.05 11.94
N ALA A 217 -1.08 -0.27 11.97
CA ALA A 217 -1.43 -1.07 10.80
C ALA A 217 -2.96 -1.21 10.69
N MET A 218 -3.50 -1.15 9.48
CA MET A 218 -4.95 -1.23 9.25
C MET A 218 -5.29 -1.81 7.89
N HIS A 219 -6.49 -2.40 7.79
CA HIS A 219 -7.07 -2.89 6.55
C HIS A 219 -8.27 -2.06 6.13
N TRP A 220 -8.53 -1.99 4.83
CA TRP A 220 -9.77 -1.44 4.33
C TRP A 220 -10.31 -2.15 3.07
N TYR A 221 -11.57 -2.56 3.15
CA TYR A 221 -12.31 -3.07 2.01
C TYR A 221 -13.67 -2.36 1.94
N GLY A 222 -13.94 -1.77 0.78
CA GLY A 222 -15.19 -1.12 0.43
C GLY A 222 -15.14 -0.62 -1.01
N ILE A 223 -16.19 0.05 -1.47
CA ILE A 223 -16.30 0.50 -2.88
C ILE A 223 -16.31 2.02 -3.04
N ASN A 224 -16.32 2.76 -1.92
CA ASN A 224 -16.36 4.22 -1.91
C ASN A 224 -14.99 4.79 -1.48
N PRO A 225 -14.26 5.49 -2.37
CA PRO A 225 -12.94 6.03 -2.07
C PRO A 225 -12.96 7.16 -1.03
N ASP A 226 -14.01 7.98 -1.01
CA ASP A 226 -14.15 9.05 0.00
C ASP A 226 -14.38 8.46 1.40
N ALA A 227 -15.11 7.33 1.48
CA ALA A 227 -15.29 6.61 2.73
C ALA A 227 -13.96 6.00 3.24
N PHE A 228 -13.09 5.51 2.34
CA PHE A 228 -11.74 5.09 2.71
C PHE A 228 -10.92 6.27 3.25
N ILE A 229 -10.91 7.41 2.56
CA ILE A 229 -10.18 8.60 2.98
C ILE A 229 -10.66 9.09 4.35
N ALA A 230 -11.98 9.12 4.58
CA ALA A 230 -12.56 9.45 5.88
C ALA A 230 -12.12 8.46 6.98
N HIS A 231 -12.05 7.17 6.64
CA HIS A 231 -11.59 6.13 7.55
C HIS A 231 -10.11 6.27 7.92
N LEU A 232 -9.25 6.68 6.99
CA LEU A 232 -7.84 7.00 7.27
C LEU A 232 -7.72 8.14 8.29
N TRP A 233 -8.47 9.24 8.09
CA TRP A 233 -8.50 10.34 9.04
C TRP A 233 -8.99 9.91 10.42
N ASP A 234 -10.07 9.14 10.47
CA ASP A 234 -10.62 8.60 11.71
C ASP A 234 -9.59 7.75 12.48
N TYR A 235 -8.88 6.84 11.80
CA TYR A 235 -7.82 6.03 12.41
C TYR A 235 -6.64 6.88 12.88
N HIS A 236 -6.18 7.82 12.05
CA HIS A 236 -5.08 8.71 12.42
C HIS A 236 -5.41 9.53 13.68
N TYR A 237 -6.58 10.17 13.73
CA TYR A 237 -6.98 10.97 14.90
C TYR A 237 -7.25 10.10 16.15
N THR A 238 -7.78 8.90 15.98
CA THR A 238 -8.08 8.00 17.10
C THR A 238 -6.80 7.45 17.73
N PHE A 239 -5.82 7.04 16.90
CA PHE A 239 -4.74 6.17 17.36
C PHE A 239 -3.35 6.80 17.38
N SER A 240 -3.11 7.91 16.68
CA SER A 240 -1.76 8.52 16.54
C SER A 240 -1.08 8.86 17.87
N ASN A 241 -1.84 9.26 18.90
CA ASN A 241 -1.27 9.58 20.22
C ASN A 241 -0.85 8.35 21.04
N PHE A 242 -1.21 7.14 20.58
CA PHE A 242 -0.78 5.89 21.21
C PHE A 242 0.46 5.28 20.55
N THR A 243 0.98 5.90 19.48
CA THR A 243 2.12 5.38 18.72
C THR A 243 3.27 6.38 18.69
N THR A 244 4.51 5.88 18.54
CA THR A 244 5.72 6.72 18.59
C THR A 244 5.89 7.56 17.32
N SER A 245 5.59 7.01 16.13
CA SER A 245 5.76 7.71 14.86
C SER A 245 4.52 8.49 14.43
N LYS A 246 3.36 8.24 15.05
CA LYS A 246 2.07 8.85 14.68
C LYS A 246 1.64 8.56 13.23
N THR A 247 2.19 7.53 12.61
CA THR A 247 1.92 7.16 11.21
C THR A 247 0.99 5.96 11.07
N LEU A 248 0.33 5.87 9.92
CA LEU A 248 -0.47 4.73 9.48
C LEU A 248 0.28 3.93 8.40
N TRP A 249 0.13 2.61 8.48
CA TRP A 249 0.46 1.65 7.44
C TRP A 249 -0.83 0.97 6.99
N VAL A 250 -1.23 1.20 5.74
CA VAL A 250 -2.40 0.54 5.13
C VAL A 250 -1.94 -0.78 4.55
N THR A 251 -1.90 -1.83 5.37
CA THR A 251 -1.31 -3.12 4.97
C THR A 251 -2.17 -3.87 3.95
N GLU A 252 -3.48 -3.62 3.93
CA GLU A 252 -4.38 -4.11 2.91
C GLU A 252 -5.40 -3.04 2.54
N TRP A 253 -5.55 -2.74 1.25
CA TRP A 253 -6.77 -2.11 0.78
C TRP A 253 -7.13 -2.50 -0.65
N ALA A 254 -8.44 -2.59 -0.94
CA ALA A 254 -8.96 -2.90 -2.27
C ALA A 254 -10.41 -2.41 -2.46
N CYS A 255 -10.82 -2.29 -3.72
CA CYS A 255 -12.20 -1.96 -4.11
C CYS A 255 -13.06 -3.23 -4.08
N HIS A 256 -13.57 -3.56 -2.90
CA HIS A 256 -14.30 -4.80 -2.65
C HIS A 256 -15.32 -4.66 -1.53
N ASN A 257 -16.52 -5.21 -1.74
CA ASN A 257 -17.60 -5.16 -0.77
C ASN A 257 -17.82 -6.53 -0.11
N PHE A 258 -17.63 -6.64 1.20
CA PHE A 258 -17.97 -7.85 1.96
C PHE A 258 -19.40 -7.85 2.53
N VAL A 259 -20.14 -6.74 2.38
CA VAL A 259 -21.46 -6.53 3.01
C VAL A 259 -22.61 -6.80 2.03
N SER A 260 -22.45 -6.42 0.77
CA SER A 260 -23.46 -6.63 -0.28
C SER A 260 -22.84 -7.25 -1.54
N ASN A 261 -23.70 -7.63 -2.49
CA ASN A 261 -23.28 -8.19 -3.77
C ASN A 261 -22.75 -7.13 -4.77
N GLU A 262 -22.84 -5.85 -4.43
CA GLU A 262 -22.31 -4.77 -5.28
C GLU A 262 -20.78 -4.80 -5.26
N GLN A 263 -20.15 -4.85 -6.43
CA GLN A 263 -18.70 -4.85 -6.58
C GLN A 263 -18.26 -3.82 -7.61
N CYS A 264 -17.05 -3.30 -7.43
CA CYS A 264 -16.43 -2.39 -8.38
C CYS A 264 -16.22 -3.08 -9.73
N SER A 265 -16.62 -2.41 -10.83
CA SER A 265 -16.16 -2.77 -12.17
C SER A 265 -14.66 -2.50 -12.32
N GLN A 266 -14.02 -2.99 -13.39
CA GLN A 266 -12.61 -2.67 -13.67
C GLN A 266 -12.35 -1.15 -13.70
N SER A 267 -13.26 -0.37 -14.28
CA SER A 267 -13.14 1.09 -14.32
C SER A 267 -13.26 1.72 -12.93
N ASP A 268 -14.15 1.20 -12.09
CA ASP A 268 -14.28 1.67 -10.70
C ASP A 268 -13.02 1.34 -9.89
N VAL A 269 -12.45 0.14 -10.08
CA VAL A 269 -11.18 -0.25 -9.44
C VAL A 269 -10.04 0.69 -9.87
N ASN A 270 -9.91 0.99 -11.16
CA ASN A 270 -8.86 1.88 -11.67
C ASN A 270 -8.99 3.29 -11.05
N ALA A 271 -10.22 3.82 -11.01
CA ALA A 271 -10.51 5.13 -10.44
C ALA A 271 -10.28 5.15 -8.92
N PHE A 272 -10.75 4.12 -8.22
CA PHE A 272 -10.57 3.94 -6.79
C PHE A 272 -9.07 3.88 -6.43
N LEU A 273 -8.30 3.04 -7.12
CA LEU A 273 -6.85 2.94 -6.90
C LEU A 273 -6.19 4.30 -7.14
N ASN A 274 -6.48 4.97 -8.26
CA ASN A 274 -5.88 6.25 -8.59
C ASN A 274 -6.15 7.31 -7.52
N GLN A 275 -7.41 7.48 -7.11
CA GLN A 275 -7.79 8.49 -6.12
C GLN A 275 -7.18 8.20 -4.74
N THR A 276 -7.29 6.95 -4.28
CA THR A 276 -6.84 6.58 -2.94
C THR A 276 -5.32 6.51 -2.82
N GLN A 277 -4.62 6.02 -3.84
CA GLN A 277 -3.16 6.02 -3.88
C GLN A 277 -2.61 7.45 -3.94
N SER A 278 -3.18 8.32 -4.79
CA SER A 278 -2.75 9.73 -4.87
C SER A 278 -2.91 10.45 -3.52
N PHE A 279 -4.05 10.25 -2.85
CA PHE A 279 -4.26 10.81 -1.50
C PHE A 279 -3.21 10.31 -0.51
N MET A 280 -2.93 9.01 -0.48
CA MET A 280 -1.93 8.43 0.42
C MET A 280 -0.50 8.87 0.09
N ASP A 281 -0.17 9.07 -1.19
CA ASP A 281 1.11 9.62 -1.63
C ASP A 281 1.31 11.04 -1.08
N GLU A 282 0.29 11.89 -1.15
CA GLU A 282 0.32 13.29 -0.68
C GLU A 282 0.18 13.44 0.85
N THR A 283 -0.29 12.41 1.55
CA THR A 283 -0.57 12.48 3.00
C THR A 283 0.63 12.03 3.84
N GLU A 284 1.29 12.96 4.53
CA GLU A 284 2.53 12.71 5.28
C GLU A 284 2.42 11.60 6.35
N TRP A 285 1.30 11.54 7.07
CA TRP A 285 1.09 10.55 8.13
C TRP A 285 0.66 9.17 7.62
N VAL A 286 0.41 9.01 6.31
CA VAL A 286 0.38 7.70 5.68
C VAL A 286 1.80 7.37 5.23
N GLU A 287 2.43 6.41 5.90
CA GLU A 287 3.84 6.10 5.69
C GLU A 287 4.04 4.97 4.68
N ARG A 288 3.18 3.95 4.72
CA ARG A 288 3.25 2.80 3.83
C ARG A 288 1.86 2.30 3.48
N TYR A 289 1.74 1.69 2.31
CA TYR A 289 0.52 1.04 1.89
C TYR A 289 0.83 -0.20 1.02
N ALA A 290 0.07 -1.29 1.11
CA ALA A 290 0.08 -2.39 0.13
C ALA A 290 -1.31 -2.76 -0.43
N TRP A 291 -1.50 -2.61 -1.76
CA TRP A 291 -2.79 -2.91 -2.42
C TRP A 291 -3.04 -4.41 -2.41
N PHE A 292 -4.26 -4.82 -2.08
CA PHE A 292 -4.63 -6.23 -2.09
C PHE A 292 -4.93 -6.70 -3.53
N GLY A 293 -3.89 -7.13 -4.23
CA GLY A 293 -4.01 -7.61 -5.61
C GLY A 293 -2.74 -8.20 -6.21
N ALA A 294 -1.61 -8.18 -5.50
CA ALA A 294 -0.35 -8.74 -5.97
C ALA A 294 -0.28 -10.28 -5.82
N MET A 295 -1.30 -11.00 -6.30
CA MET A 295 -1.41 -12.45 -6.20
C MET A 295 -2.26 -13.06 -7.31
N ARG A 296 -1.95 -14.31 -7.70
CA ARG A 296 -2.72 -15.01 -8.75
C ARG A 296 -4.13 -15.41 -8.31
N ASN A 297 -4.35 -15.62 -7.01
CA ASN A 297 -5.63 -15.97 -6.43
C ASN A 297 -5.96 -15.00 -5.30
N LEU A 298 -6.98 -14.17 -5.51
CA LEU A 298 -7.43 -13.13 -4.59
C LEU A 298 -8.34 -13.64 -3.46
N GLN A 299 -8.49 -14.96 -3.32
CA GLN A 299 -9.17 -15.60 -2.18
C GLN A 299 -10.60 -15.09 -1.91
N GLY A 300 -11.35 -14.77 -2.97
CA GLY A 300 -12.72 -14.27 -2.87
C GLY A 300 -12.85 -12.74 -2.91
N VAL A 301 -11.73 -12.01 -2.88
CA VAL A 301 -11.73 -10.56 -3.21
C VAL A 301 -11.96 -10.38 -4.71
N ASN A 302 -12.65 -9.30 -5.06
CA ASN A 302 -13.04 -8.97 -6.43
C ASN A 302 -11.83 -9.06 -7.40
N PRO A 303 -11.87 -9.95 -8.43
CA PRO A 303 -10.73 -10.24 -9.30
C PRO A 303 -10.26 -9.02 -10.13
N GLU A 304 -11.11 -8.02 -10.31
CA GLU A 304 -10.76 -6.77 -10.99
C GLU A 304 -9.66 -5.98 -10.23
N ASN A 305 -9.40 -6.30 -8.95
CA ASN A 305 -8.30 -5.74 -8.15
C ASN A 305 -6.93 -6.39 -8.43
N ALA A 306 -6.85 -7.43 -9.27
CA ALA A 306 -5.59 -8.13 -9.52
C ALA A 306 -4.55 -7.21 -10.17
N LEU A 307 -3.32 -7.22 -9.68
CA LEU A 307 -2.18 -6.50 -10.26
C LEU A 307 -1.37 -7.37 -11.23
N MET A 308 -1.71 -8.65 -11.34
CA MET A 308 -1.09 -9.61 -12.25
C MET A 308 -2.15 -10.53 -12.85
N ASP A 309 -1.82 -11.14 -13.98
CA ASP A 309 -2.66 -12.15 -14.60
C ASP A 309 -2.49 -13.55 -13.96
N SER A 310 -3.18 -14.54 -14.52
CA SER A 310 -3.14 -15.93 -14.04
C SER A 310 -1.78 -16.61 -14.24
N GLN A 311 -0.91 -16.07 -15.11
CA GLN A 311 0.47 -16.54 -15.31
C GLN A 311 1.44 -15.89 -14.31
N GLY A 312 1.01 -14.81 -13.63
CA GLY A 312 1.82 -14.04 -12.71
C GLY A 312 2.55 -12.88 -13.38
N ASP A 313 2.16 -12.50 -14.60
CA ASP A 313 2.69 -11.34 -15.30
C ASP A 313 1.87 -10.08 -14.94
N ILE A 314 2.57 -8.97 -14.67
CA ILE A 314 1.99 -7.69 -14.25
C ILE A 314 1.04 -7.15 -15.34
N ASN A 315 -0.19 -6.84 -14.94
CA ASN A 315 -1.24 -6.40 -15.84
C ASN A 315 -1.34 -4.85 -15.88
N SER A 316 -2.38 -4.31 -16.52
CA SER A 316 -2.58 -2.85 -16.63
C SER A 316 -2.78 -2.15 -15.28
N LEU A 317 -3.53 -2.75 -14.35
CA LEU A 317 -3.72 -2.21 -13.00
C LEU A 317 -2.41 -2.26 -12.20
N GLY A 318 -1.65 -3.35 -12.33
CA GLY A 318 -0.30 -3.46 -11.77
C GLY A 318 0.66 -2.39 -12.27
N ARG A 319 0.61 -2.08 -13.57
CA ARG A 319 1.41 -0.98 -14.15
C ARG A 319 0.99 0.38 -13.62
N GLN A 320 -0.32 0.63 -13.48
CA GLN A 320 -0.83 1.83 -12.83
C GLN A 320 -0.33 1.92 -11.37
N TYR A 321 -0.40 0.83 -10.61
CA TYR A 321 0.02 0.80 -9.20
C TYR A 321 1.47 1.23 -8.98
N VAL A 322 2.35 0.87 -9.92
CA VAL A 322 3.78 1.18 -9.86
C VAL A 322 4.16 2.42 -10.66
N ASP A 323 3.20 3.19 -11.21
CA ASP A 323 3.43 4.33 -12.11
C ASP A 323 4.26 3.98 -13.37
N ALA A 324 4.17 2.75 -13.87
CA ALA A 324 4.85 2.33 -15.09
C ALA A 324 4.06 2.74 -16.34
N SER A 325 4.71 3.43 -17.27
CA SER A 325 4.12 3.74 -18.58
C SER A 325 3.86 2.46 -19.39
N PRO A 326 2.83 2.43 -20.26
CA PRO A 326 2.56 1.28 -21.13
C PRO A 326 3.76 0.84 -21.99
N ASP A 327 4.59 1.79 -22.41
CA ASP A 327 5.77 1.58 -23.26
C ASP A 327 7.05 1.21 -22.49
N GLN A 328 7.03 1.22 -21.15
CA GLN A 328 8.15 0.67 -20.40
C GLN A 328 8.19 -0.84 -20.66
N SER A 329 9.21 -1.26 -21.43
CA SER A 329 9.42 -2.65 -21.78
C SER A 329 9.71 -3.45 -20.51
N LEU A 330 8.66 -4.04 -19.93
CA LEU A 330 8.78 -5.05 -18.88
C LEU A 330 9.17 -6.37 -19.52
N ARG A 331 10.34 -6.38 -20.18
CA ARG A 331 10.89 -7.61 -20.72
C ARG A 331 11.43 -8.42 -19.56
N SER A 332 10.63 -9.37 -19.12
CA SER A 332 11.07 -10.56 -18.41
C SER A 332 12.16 -11.26 -19.23
N GLY A 333 13.43 -10.90 -19.02
CA GLY A 333 14.62 -11.73 -19.32
C GLY A 333 14.67 -12.51 -20.64
N ALA A 334 14.05 -12.05 -21.73
CA ALA A 334 14.24 -12.63 -23.05
C ALA A 334 15.33 -11.84 -23.76
N ILE A 335 16.52 -12.45 -23.86
CA ILE A 335 17.62 -11.97 -24.68
C ILE A 335 17.09 -11.86 -26.11
N GLY A 336 16.78 -10.63 -26.54
CA GLY A 336 16.71 -10.34 -27.96
C GLY A 336 18.12 -10.55 -28.50
N LEU A 337 18.29 -11.55 -29.37
CA LEU A 337 19.41 -11.53 -30.30
C LEU A 337 19.39 -10.15 -30.96
N GLY A 338 20.42 -9.36 -30.67
CA GLY A 338 20.52 -8.01 -31.18
C GLY A 338 20.50 -8.05 -32.70
N GLU A 339 19.43 -7.57 -33.30
CA GLU A 339 19.53 -7.06 -34.66
C GLU A 339 20.42 -5.82 -34.59
N ALA A 340 21.65 -5.99 -35.07
CA ALA A 340 22.57 -4.90 -35.31
C ALA A 340 21.88 -3.87 -36.19
N ARG A 341 21.58 -2.70 -35.63
CA ARG A 341 21.16 -1.55 -36.42
C ARG A 341 22.35 -1.10 -37.25
N PHE A 342 22.33 -1.43 -38.54
CA PHE A 342 23.20 -0.82 -39.55
C PHE A 342 22.78 0.64 -39.69
N SER A 343 23.54 1.56 -39.08
CA SER A 343 23.44 2.99 -39.36
C SER A 343 23.99 3.25 -40.75
N TYR A 344 23.12 3.57 -41.69
CA TYR A 344 23.49 4.10 -43.01
C TYR A 344 24.06 5.52 -42.80
N LEU A 345 25.38 5.65 -42.78
CA LEU A 345 26.05 6.93 -42.97
C LEU A 345 26.25 7.14 -44.47
N ILE A 346 25.42 8.00 -45.05
CA ILE A 346 25.60 8.54 -46.40
C ILE A 346 26.81 9.48 -46.33
N ALA A 347 27.98 8.98 -46.75
CA ALA A 347 29.14 9.82 -47.02
C ALA A 347 29.04 10.37 -48.44
N LEU A 348 28.56 11.60 -48.56
CA LEU A 348 28.62 12.41 -49.76
C LEU A 348 30.03 13.04 -49.83
N HIS A 349 30.91 12.59 -50.72
CA HIS A 349 32.14 13.32 -51.08
C HIS A 349 32.49 13.17 -52.57
N ILE A 350 32.09 14.21 -53.30
CA ILE A 350 32.85 15.03 -54.27
C ILE A 350 33.95 14.34 -55.09
N ILE A 351 33.71 14.43 -56.40
CA ILE A 351 34.54 14.15 -57.58
C ILE A 351 35.95 14.77 -57.48
N PHE A 352 36.98 13.97 -57.75
CA PHE A 352 38.15 14.41 -58.51
C PHE A 352 38.54 13.36 -59.54
N SER A 353 38.56 13.81 -60.79
CA SER A 353 39.01 13.13 -62.00
C SER A 353 40.52 12.83 -61.97
N GLY A 354 40.90 11.61 -62.33
CA GLY A 354 42.28 11.22 -62.55
C GLY A 354 42.38 9.98 -63.44
N LEU A 355 42.89 10.19 -64.65
CA LEU A 355 43.09 9.21 -65.72
C LEU A 355 44.01 8.05 -65.29
N GLY A 356 43.67 6.82 -65.69
CA GLY A 356 44.52 5.65 -65.48
C GLY A 356 43.96 4.40 -66.15
N SER A 357 44.55 4.07 -67.28
CA SER A 357 44.14 3.05 -68.25
C SER A 357 44.69 1.64 -67.94
N ILE A 358 43.90 0.60 -68.30
CA ILE A 358 44.29 -0.75 -68.81
C ILE A 358 44.79 -1.80 -67.77
N VAL A 359 44.11 -2.96 -67.63
CA VAL A 359 44.36 -4.29 -68.28
C VAL A 359 43.47 -5.37 -67.62
N LEU A 360 42.96 -6.26 -68.47
CA LEU A 360 42.16 -7.47 -68.28
C LEU A 360 42.78 -8.59 -67.42
N GLY A 361 41.95 -9.46 -66.83
CA GLY A 361 42.37 -10.83 -66.49
C GLY A 361 41.52 -11.61 -65.46
N LEU A 362 40.39 -12.20 -65.90
CA LEU A 362 39.87 -13.50 -65.42
C LEU A 362 40.30 -14.55 -66.48
N PRO A 363 40.39 -15.89 -66.23
CA PRO A 363 39.48 -16.75 -65.43
C PRO A 363 40.25 -17.69 -64.46
N TRP A 364 39.66 -18.40 -63.49
CA TRP A 364 38.56 -19.37 -63.52
C TRP A 364 37.90 -19.51 -62.14
#